data_AF-A0A914GSA6-F1
#
_entry.id   AF-A0A914GSA6-F1
#
_cell.length_a   1.000
_cell.length_b   1.000
_cell.length_c   1.000
_cell.angle_alpha   90.00
_cell.angle_beta   90.00
_cell.angle_gamma   90.00
#
_symmetry.space_group_name_H-M   'P 1'
#
loop_
_entity.id
_entity.type
_entity.pdbx_description
1 polymer ?
#
loop_
_entity_poly.entity_id
_entity_poly.type
_entity_poly.pdbx_seq_one_letter_code
_entity_poly.pdbx_strand_id
1 'polypeptide(L)'
;MDSTQISTILKQNRQTARVFRGCFASDLLPSPLTLQYPAALIVNRDPHHKEGTHWCAIYARGLDAPVFYYDSIAQPIPAAITSSFLSKF
;
A
#
# COMPACT_ATOMS: atom_id res chain seq x y z
N MET A 1 6.82 -7.91 12.21
CA MET A 1 7.32 -6.73 11.50
C MET A 1 6.28 -5.64 11.67
N ASP A 2 6.66 -4.46 12.15
CA ASP A 2 5.76 -3.32 12.36
C ASP A 2 5.97 -2.21 11.34
N SER A 3 5.07 -1.22 11.33
CA SER A 3 5.11 -0.08 10.41
C SER A 3 6.35 0.80 10.57
N THR A 4 6.95 0.86 11.77
CA THR A 4 8.14 1.67 12.07
C THR A 4 9.37 1.07 11.41
N GLN A 5 9.56 -0.24 11.54
CA GLN A 5 10.64 -0.97 10.90
C GLN A 5 10.55 -0.87 9.37
N ILE A 6 9.37 -1.12 8.80
CA ILE A 6 9.12 -1.01 7.36
C ILE A 6 9.42 0.40 6.85
N SER A 7 8.87 1.40 7.54
CA SER A 7 9.06 2.80 7.15
C SER A 7 10.53 3.21 7.17
N THR A 8 11.29 2.73 8.15
CA THR A 8 12.72 3.02 8.26
C THR A 8 13.49 2.44 7.06
N ILE A 9 13.26 1.16 6.75
CA ILE A 9 13.92 0.48 5.63
C ILE A 9 13.60 1.17 4.29
N LEU A 10 12.32 1.47 4.04
CA LEU A 10 11.88 2.05 2.78
C LEU A 10 12.28 3.51 2.61
N LYS A 11 12.44 4.27 3.70
CA LYS A 11 12.98 5.63 3.66
C LYS A 11 14.49 5.68 3.44
N GLN A 12 15.22 4.64 3.82
CA GLN A 12 16.68 4.56 3.64
C GLN A 12 17.08 4.02 2.27
N ASN A 13 16.20 3.25 1.61
CA ASN A 13 16.46 2.75 0.27
C ASN A 13 16.31 3.87 -0.79
N ARG A 14 17.35 4.08 -1.61
CA ARG A 14 17.43 5.18 -2.61
C ARG A 14 16.28 5.20 -3.62
N GLN A 15 15.74 4.03 -3.99
CA GLN A 15 14.66 3.94 -4.97
C GLN A 15 13.31 4.22 -4.32
N THR A 16 13.04 3.59 -3.17
CA THR A 16 11.73 3.71 -2.52
C THR A 16 11.56 5.02 -1.76
N ALA A 17 12.62 5.65 -1.28
CA ALA A 17 12.55 6.89 -0.50
C ALA A 17 11.79 8.04 -1.20
N ARG A 18 11.83 8.07 -2.53
CA ARG A 18 11.18 9.12 -3.35
C ARG A 18 9.68 8.88 -3.56
N VAL A 19 9.25 7.62 -3.48
CA VAL A 19 7.90 7.20 -3.87
C VAL A 19 7.09 6.60 -2.72
N PHE A 20 7.74 6.20 -1.64
CA PHE A 20 7.07 5.66 -0.46
C PHE A 20 6.19 6.72 0.20
N ARG A 21 4.93 6.37 0.47
CA ARG A 21 3.94 7.28 1.08
C ARG A 21 3.48 6.84 2.46
N GLY A 22 3.85 5.64 2.90
CA GLY A 22 3.57 5.17 4.25
C GLY A 22 3.03 3.75 4.33
N CYS A 23 2.80 3.35 5.57
CA CYS A 23 2.11 2.11 5.93
C CYS A 23 0.67 2.45 6.33
N PHE A 24 -0.30 1.71 5.81
CA PHE A 24 -1.72 1.94 6.04
C PHE A 24 -2.41 0.65 6.44
N ALA A 25 -3.46 0.74 7.25
CA ALA A 25 -4.40 -0.38 7.42
C ALA A 25 -5.30 -0.48 6.17
N SER A 26 -5.92 -1.65 5.96
CA SER A 26 -6.74 -1.91 4.75
C SER A 26 -7.94 -0.98 4.61
N ASP A 27 -8.43 -0.42 5.72
CA ASP A 27 -9.56 0.50 5.81
C ASP A 27 -9.16 1.98 5.90
N LEU A 28 -7.85 2.27 5.95
CA LEU A 28 -7.31 3.64 6.04
C LEU A 28 -6.41 3.99 4.84
N LEU A 29 -6.66 3.37 3.69
CA LEU A 29 -5.96 3.70 2.46
C LEU A 29 -6.30 5.13 2.00
N PRO A 30 -5.29 5.91 1.56
CA PRO A 30 -5.53 7.28 1.08
C PRO A 30 -6.34 7.26 -0.22
N SER A 31 -7.14 8.31 -0.43
CA SER A 31 -7.87 8.48 -1.70
C SER A 31 -6.89 8.63 -2.87
N PRO A 32 -7.10 7.91 -4.00
CA PRO A 32 -6.28 8.07 -5.22
C PRO A 32 -6.16 9.52 -5.69
N LEU A 33 -7.21 10.32 -5.52
CA LEU A 33 -7.24 11.73 -5.94
C LEU A 33 -6.28 12.63 -5.14
N THR A 34 -5.95 12.23 -3.91
CA THR A 34 -5.07 12.98 -3.01
C THR A 34 -3.62 12.46 -3.01
N LEU A 35 -3.37 11.34 -3.69
CA LEU A 35 -2.09 10.67 -3.64
C LEU A 35 -1.08 11.34 -4.58
N GLN A 36 0.14 11.59 -4.08
CA GLN A 36 1.23 12.09 -4.91
C GLN A 36 1.92 10.94 -5.65
N TYR A 37 1.77 10.91 -6.97
CA TYR A 37 2.32 9.87 -7.85
C TYR A 37 3.76 10.17 -8.33
N PRO A 38 4.58 9.15 -8.64
CA PRO A 38 4.33 7.73 -8.37
C PRO A 38 4.37 7.43 -6.87
N ALA A 39 3.56 6.47 -6.45
CA ALA A 39 3.35 6.16 -5.04
C ALA A 39 3.59 4.67 -4.76
N ALA A 40 4.38 4.39 -3.73
CA ALA A 40 4.51 3.08 -3.12
C ALA A 40 3.87 3.10 -1.72
N LEU A 41 2.95 2.19 -1.48
CA LEU A 41 2.25 2.03 -0.22
C LEU A 41 2.53 0.63 0.32
N ILE A 42 2.66 0.53 1.64
CA ILE A 42 2.59 -0.76 2.31
C ILE A 42 1.26 -0.82 3.03
N VAL A 43 0.49 -1.87 2.79
CA VAL A 43 -0.86 -2.03 3.34
C VAL A 43 -0.89 -3.24 4.24
N ASN A 44 -1.38 -3.06 5.46
CA ASN A 44 -1.78 -4.17 6.28
C ASN A 44 -3.16 -4.66 5.83
N ARG A 45 -3.34 -5.97 5.68
CA ARG A 45 -4.66 -6.52 5.35
C ARG A 45 -5.64 -6.39 6.49
N ASP A 46 -5.15 -6.34 7.72
CA ASP A 46 -5.98 -6.07 8.88
C ASP A 46 -6.42 -4.59 8.91
N PRO A 47 -7.66 -4.31 9.34
CA PRO A 47 -8.12 -2.96 9.61
C PRO A 47 -7.38 -2.37 10.83
N HIS A 48 -7.45 -1.05 10.99
CA HIS A 48 -6.66 -0.31 11.98
C HIS A 48 -6.86 -0.73 13.45
N HIS A 49 -7.98 -1.39 13.77
CA HIS A 49 -8.32 -1.86 15.11
C HIS A 49 -7.89 -3.31 15.38
N LYS A 50 -7.15 -3.95 14.46
CA LYS A 50 -6.63 -5.31 14.57
C LYS A 50 -5.10 -5.32 14.60
N GLU A 51 -4.53 -6.49 14.86
CA GLU A 51 -3.12 -6.69 15.24
C GLU A 51 -2.11 -6.42 14.12
N GLY A 52 -2.53 -6.38 12.86
CA GLY A 52 -1.65 -6.04 11.75
C GLY A 52 -0.79 -7.22 11.27
N THR A 53 -1.44 -8.35 10.96
CA THR A 53 -0.80 -9.65 10.75
C THR A 53 -0.15 -9.86 9.38
N HIS A 54 -0.60 -9.16 8.33
CA HIS A 54 -0.15 -9.41 6.96
C HIS A 54 0.06 -8.13 6.17
N TRP A 55 1.25 -7.97 5.59
CA TRP A 55 1.65 -6.77 4.85
C TRP A 55 1.76 -7.07 3.35
N CYS A 56 1.18 -6.19 2.53
CA CYS A 56 1.24 -6.22 1.07
C CYS A 56 1.80 -4.90 0.54
N ALA A 57 2.28 -4.89 -0.69
CA ALA A 57 2.77 -3.69 -1.35
C ALA A 57 1.84 -3.26 -2.49
N ILE A 58 1.62 -1.95 -2.60
CA ILE A 58 0.90 -1.33 -3.72
C ILE A 58 1.84 -0.33 -4.38
N TYR A 59 1.93 -0.37 -5.70
CA TYR A 59 2.63 0.63 -6.50
C TYR A 59 1.71 1.20 -7.56
N ALA A 60 1.53 2.52 -7.56
CA ALA A 60 0.71 3.23 -8.52
C ALA A 60 1.56 4.28 -9.26
N ARG A 61 1.59 4.21 -10.59
CA ARG A 61 2.37 5.13 -11.43
C ARG A 61 1.67 6.48 -11.64
N GLY A 62 0.35 6.49 -11.64
CA GLY A 62 -0.51 7.65 -11.88
C GLY A 62 -1.98 7.27 -11.69
N LEU A 63 -2.87 8.26 -11.66
CA LEU A 63 -4.31 8.06 -11.43
C LEU A 63 -5.00 7.18 -12.49
N ASP A 64 -4.56 7.28 -13.74
CA ASP A 64 -5.12 6.53 -14.87
C ASP A 64 -4.23 5.36 -15.34
N ALA A 65 -3.20 5.02 -14.56
CA ALA A 65 -2.31 3.90 -14.86
C ALA A 65 -2.73 2.65 -14.07
N PRO A 66 -2.39 1.44 -14.57
CA PRO A 66 -2.53 0.22 -13.78
C PRO A 66 -1.81 0.34 -12.43
N VAL A 67 -2.47 -0.18 -11.41
CA VAL A 67 -1.91 -0.31 -10.06
C VAL A 67 -1.37 -1.72 -9.90
N PHE A 68 -0.15 -1.82 -9.38
CA PHE A 68 0.50 -3.09 -9.09
C PHE A 68 0.28 -3.45 -7.63
N TYR A 69 -0.22 -4.65 -7.38
CA TYR A 69 -0.37 -5.21 -6.04
C TYR A 69 0.57 -6.42 -5.90
N TYR A 70 1.25 -6.50 -4.77
CA TYR A 70 2.14 -7.61 -4.45
C TYR A 70 1.82 -8.16 -3.06
N ASP A 71 1.55 -9.46 -3.03
CA ASP A 71 1.40 -10.26 -1.83
C ASP A 71 2.41 -11.41 -1.90
N SER A 72 3.29 -11.51 -0.90
CA SER A 72 4.38 -12.49 -0.87
C SER A 72 3.90 -13.93 -0.79
N ILE A 73 2.67 -14.17 -0.35
CA ILE A 73 2.05 -15.50 -0.27
C ILE A 73 0.92 -15.69 -1.30
N ALA A 74 0.81 -14.79 -2.28
CA ALA A 74 -0.10 -14.87 -3.41
C ALA A 74 -1.58 -15.08 -3.05
N GLN A 75 -2.03 -14.51 -1.92
CA GLN A 75 -3.45 -14.56 -1.56
C GLN A 75 -4.28 -13.56 -2.40
N PRO A 76 -5.59 -13.84 -2.60
CA PRO A 76 -6.49 -12.92 -3.30
C PRO A 76 -6.53 -11.53 -2.67
N ILE A 77 -6.69 -10.51 -3.51
CA ILE A 77 -6.78 -9.12 -3.05
C ILE A 77 -8.08 -8.93 -2.24
N PRO A 78 -8.01 -8.47 -0.98
CA PRO A 78 -9.20 -8.15 -0.19
C PRO A 78 -10.05 -7.03 -0.79
N ALA A 79 -11.37 -7.12 -0.63
CA ALA A 79 -12.32 -6.11 -1.12
C ALA A 79 -12.07 -4.69 -0.56
N ALA A 80 -11.58 -4.58 0.66
CA ALA A 80 -11.22 -3.29 1.28
C ALA A 80 -10.11 -2.56 0.50
N ILE A 81 -9.18 -3.31 -0.10
CA ILE A 81 -8.08 -2.76 -0.89
C ILE A 81 -8.55 -2.45 -2.31
N THR A 82 -9.38 -3.32 -2.91
CA THR A 82 -9.85 -3.12 -4.28
C THR A 82 -10.75 -1.90 -4.42
N SER A 83 -11.65 -1.66 -3.47
CA SER A 83 -12.54 -0.49 -3.46
C SER A 83 -11.81 0.86 -3.42
N SER A 84 -10.61 0.90 -2.81
CA SER A 84 -9.83 2.13 -2.64
C SER A 84 -8.93 2.45 -3.83
N PHE A 85 -8.37 1.44 -4.51
CA PHE A 85 -7.32 1.64 -5.52
C PHE A 85 -7.54 0.92 -6.85
N LEU A 86 -8.43 -0.06 -6.91
CA LEU A 86 -8.54 -0.99 -8.04
C LEU A 86 -9.94 -1.01 -8.65
N SER A 87 -10.80 -0.02 -8.36
CA SER A 87 -12.18 0.07 -8.86
C SER A 87 -12.32 0.24 -10.39
N LYS A 88 -11.20 0.23 -11.14
CA LYS A 88 -11.15 0.25 -12.60
C LYS A 88 -10.80 -1.12 -13.23
N PHE A 89 -10.76 -2.21 -12.46
CA PHE A 89 -10.63 -3.58 -12.98
C PHE A 89 -11.89 -4.41 -12.72
#